data_AF-A0A2E7A7Y0-F1
#
_entry.id   AF-A0A2E7A7Y0-F1
#
_cell.length_a   1.000
_cell.length_b   1.000
_cell.length_c   1.000
_cell.angle_alpha   90.00
_cell.angle_beta   90.00
_cell.angle_gamma   90.00
#
_symmetry.space_group_name_H-M   'P 1'
#
loop_
_entity.id
_entity.type
_entity.pdbx_description
1 polymer ?
#
loop_
_entity_poly.entity_id
_entity_poly.type
_entity_poly.pdbx_seq_one_letter_code
_entity_poly.pdbx_strand_id
1 'polypeptide(L)' 'MSAPIVGAIRPSPTDEEAAAIAAAIEVLWPEPMQQNVEKSQSSWRFSGRWWNESSRWPAKSY' A
#
# COMPACT_ATOMS: atom_id res chain seq x y z
N MET A 1 17.60 1.70 12.19
CA MET A 1 16.44 1.37 11.34
C MET A 1 16.98 1.17 9.93
N SER A 2 17.06 -0.07 9.44
CA SER A 2 17.49 -0.33 8.06
C SER A 2 16.30 -0.06 7.13
N ALA A 3 16.44 0.94 6.27
CA ALA A 3 15.52 1.12 5.16
C ALA A 3 15.63 -0.09 4.21
N PRO A 4 14.53 -0.56 3.61
CA PRO A 4 14.60 -1.62 2.61
C PRO A 4 15.50 -1.17 1.45
N ILE A 5 16.27 -2.10 0.91
CA ILE A 5 17.11 -1.88 -0.27
C ILE A 5 16.17 -1.80 -1.47
N VAL A 6 15.55 -0.64 -1.70
CA VAL A 6 14.86 -0.35 -2.94
C VAL A 6 15.95 -0.25 -4.00
N GLY A 7 15.99 -1.21 -4.92
CA GLY A 7 16.90 -1.12 -6.06
C GLY A 7 16.69 0.21 -6.80
N ALA A 8 17.74 0.77 -7.38
CA ALA A 8 17.62 2.02 -8.14
C ALA A 8 16.59 1.85 -9.27
N ILE A 9 15.50 2.63 -9.22
CA ILE A 9 14.50 2.67 -10.28
C ILE A 9 15.18 3.25 -11.52
N ARG A 10 15.17 2.50 -12.63
CA ARG A 10 15.79 2.91 -13.89
C ARG A 10 14.79 2.84 -15.04
N PRO A 11 14.75 3.86 -15.92
CA PRO A 11 15.57 5.07 -15.89
C PRO A 11 15.23 6.00 -14.71
N SER A 12 16.22 6.78 -14.25
CA SER A 12 15.96 7.85 -13.28
C SER A 12 15.13 8.94 -13.98
N PRO A 13 14.02 9.40 -13.39
CA PRO A 13 13.25 10.50 -13.96
C PRO A 13 14.10 11.76 -14.02
N THR A 14 13.83 12.59 -15.01
CA THR A 14 14.29 13.98 -15.04
C THR A 14 13.61 14.79 -13.94
N ASP A 15 14.18 15.95 -13.59
CA ASP A 15 13.61 16.83 -12.57
C ASP A 15 12.17 17.28 -12.93
N GLU A 16 11.91 17.50 -14.23
CA GLU A 16 10.59 17.85 -14.74
C GLU A 16 9.58 16.71 -14.56
N GLU A 17 9.96 15.48 -14.92
CA GLU A 17 9.11 14.31 -14.72
C GLU A 17 8.84 14.05 -13.23
N ALA A 18 9.86 14.19 -12.38
CA ALA A 18 9.71 14.04 -10.94
C ALA A 18 8.73 15.08 -10.36
N ALA A 19 8.83 16.34 -10.81
CA ALA A 19 7.90 17.40 -10.42
C ALA A 19 6.47 17.12 -10.91
N ALA A 20 6.30 16.68 -12.15
CA ALA A 20 4.99 16.34 -12.71
C ALA A 20 4.32 15.17 -11.95
N ILE A 21 5.10 14.14 -11.59
CA ILE A 21 4.60 13.01 -10.80
C ILE A 21 4.18 13.46 -9.40
N ALA A 22 5.01 14.27 -8.73
CA ALA A 22 4.70 14.79 -7.40
C ALA A 22 3.40 15.62 -7.43
N ALA A 23 3.26 16.54 -8.40
CA ALA A 23 2.06 17.35 -8.57
C ALA A 23 0.82 16.49 -8.86
N ALA A 24 0.94 15.46 -9.70
CA ALA A 24 -0.17 14.55 -10.00
C ALA A 24 -0.62 13.78 -8.74
N ILE A 25 0.32 13.31 -7.93
CA ILE A 25 0.02 12.65 -6.66
C ILE A 25 -0.75 13.61 -5.75
N GLU A 26 -0.27 14.85 -5.57
CA GLU A 26 -0.94 15.83 -4.71
C GLU A 26 -2.35 16.17 -5.19
N VAL A 27 -2.54 16.38 -6.49
CA VAL A 27 -3.85 16.72 -7.09
C VAL A 27 -4.83 15.55 -7.03
N LEU A 28 -4.35 14.33 -7.22
CA LEU A 28 -5.19 13.13 -7.28
C LEU A 28 -5.31 12.40 -5.95
N TRP A 29 -4.59 12.84 -4.91
CA TRP A 29 -4.63 12.15 -3.62
C TRP A 29 -6.04 12.27 -3.03
N PRO A 30 -6.69 11.15 -2.70
CA PRO A 30 -8.01 11.20 -2.11
C PRO A 30 -7.95 11.84 -0.72
N GLU A 31 -8.93 12.68 -0.40
CA GLU A 31 -9.11 13.12 0.99
C GLU A 31 -9.41 11.92 1.89
N PRO A 32 -8.88 11.89 3.12
CA PRO A 32 -9.15 10.82 4.07
C PRO A 32 -10.65 10.79 4.43
N MET A 33 -11.43 10.00 3.71
CA MET A 33 -12.81 9.69 4.09
C MET A 33 -12.82 8.83 5.36
N GLN A 34 -13.69 9.18 6.31
CA GLN A 34 -14.03 8.28 7.40
C GLN A 34 -14.61 6.99 6.80
N GLN A 35 -13.84 5.90 6.90
CA GLN A 35 -14.31 4.60 6.47
C GLN A 35 -15.45 4.16 7.39
N ASN A 36 -16.66 4.05 6.84
CA ASN A 36 -17.69 3.22 7.46
C ASN A 36 -17.25 1.77 7.24
N VAL A 37 -16.56 1.20 8.23
CA VAL A 37 -15.98 -0.14 8.16
C VAL A 37 -17.09 -1.19 8.34
N GLU A 38 -18.00 -1.30 7.37
CA GLU A 38 -18.39 -2.66 6.99
C GLU A 38 -17.13 -3.29 6.45
N LYS A 39 -16.70 -4.41 7.04
CA LYS A 39 -15.47 -5.10 6.67
C LYS A 39 -15.50 -5.43 5.18
N SER A 40 -14.96 -4.53 4.35
CA SER A 40 -14.89 -4.72 2.91
C SER A 40 -14.18 -6.03 2.67
N GLN A 41 -14.92 -7.02 2.19
CA GLN A 41 -14.36 -8.29 1.79
C GLN A 41 -13.45 -7.99 0.61
N SER A 42 -12.14 -7.94 0.85
CA SER A 42 -11.18 -7.68 -0.21
C SER A 42 -11.30 -8.81 -1.23
N SER A 43 -11.60 -8.47 -2.47
CA SER A 43 -11.63 -9.42 -3.58
C SER A 43 -10.23 -9.91 -3.97
N TRP A 44 -9.19 -9.39 -3.34
CA TRP A 44 -7.81 -9.67 -3.68
C TRP A 44 -7.25 -10.86 -2.91
N ARG A 45 -6.38 -11.61 -3.60
CA ARG A 45 -5.64 -12.72 -3.04
C ARG A 45 -4.15 -12.52 -3.24
N PHE A 46 -3.35 -12.82 -2.23
CA PHE A 46 -1.90 -12.87 -2.32
C PHE A 46 -1.43 -14.29 -1.99
N SER A 47 -0.69 -14.93 -2.90
CA SER A 47 -0.28 -16.34 -2.77
C SER A 47 -1.45 -17.27 -2.41
N GLY A 48 -2.61 -17.04 -3.04
CA GLY A 48 -3.85 -17.82 -2.81
C GLY A 48 -4.63 -17.48 -1.53
N ARG A 49 -4.08 -16.68 -0.61
CA ARG A 49 -4.77 -16.26 0.62
C ARG A 49 -5.52 -14.95 0.42
N TRP A 50 -6.71 -14.84 0.99
CA TRP A 50 -7.45 -13.58 0.96
C TRP A 50 -6.66 -12.49 1.68
N TRP A 51 -6.58 -11.32 1.05
CA TRP A 51 -5.80 -10.20 1.56
C TRP A 51 -6.21 -9.76 2.97
N ASN A 52 -7.49 -9.94 3.31
CA ASN A 52 -8.07 -9.58 4.61
C ASN A 52 -8.27 -10.79 5.55
N GLU A 53 -7.73 -11.96 5.23
CA GLU A 53 -7.83 -13.13 6.11
C GLU A 53 -6.98 -12.92 7.36
N SER A 54 -7.64 -12.70 8.50
CA SER A 54 -6.97 -12.68 9.79
C SER A 54 -6.28 -14.01 10.05
N SER A 55 -4.98 -13.96 10.36
CA SER A 55 -4.18 -15.11 10.74
C SER A 55 -4.87 -15.92 11.82
N ARG A 56 -5.29 -17.15 11.50
CA ARG A 56 -5.97 -18.08 12.42
C ARG A 56 -4.99 -18.77 13.38
N TRP A 57 -3.87 -18.12 13.68
CA TRP A 57 -2.88 -18.65 14.62
C TRP A 57 -3.53 -18.78 16.00
N PRO A 58 -3.33 -19.90 16.71
CA PRO A 58 -3.89 -20.05 18.04
C PRO A 58 -3.33 -18.94 18.93
N ALA A 59 -4.21 -18.21 19.60
CA ALA A 59 -3.81 -17.38 20.72
C ALA A 59 -3.19 -18.32 21.74
N LYS A 60 -1.87 -18.23 21.95
CA LYS A 60 -1.21 -18.98 23.01
C LYS A 60 -1.87 -18.61 24.34
N SER A 61 -2.63 -19.53 24.90
CA SER A 61 -2.98 -19.51 26.31
C SER A 61 -1.75 -20.00 27.07
N TYR A 62 -1.13 -19.12 27.83
CA TYR A 62 -0.12 -19.48 28.84
C TYR A 62 -0.82 -19.67 30.18
#